data_AF-A0A935SDA5-F1
#
_entry.id   AF-A0A935SDA5-F1
#
_cell.length_a   1.000
_cell.length_b   1.000
_cell.length_c   1.000
_cell.angle_alpha   90.00
_cell.angle_beta   90.00
_cell.angle_gamma   90.00
#
_symmetry.space_group_name_H-M   'P 1'
#
loop_
_entity.id
_entity.type
_entity.pdbx_description
1 polymer ?
#
loop_
_entity_poly.entity_id
_entity_poly.type
_entity_poly.pdbx_seq_one_letter_code
_entity_poly.pdbx_strand_id
1 'polypeptide(L)'
;MKIVYILFLPLVLLFTSCEDVVQIKLDEGSKLYVIDAFVSDLRTDQVVRVTTSDSYFANREAPPVQNAIVQLVDLSTNVTYDFSYTSKGELCVFDKYCRYNCAFRA
;
A
#
# COMPACT_ATOMS: atom_id res chain seq x y z
N MET A 1 24.27 -52.11 12.48
CA MET A 1 24.31 -50.64 12.24
C MET A 1 24.42 -50.23 10.77
N LYS A 2 24.89 -51.09 9.84
CA LYS A 2 25.07 -50.74 8.41
C LYS A 2 23.77 -50.75 7.58
N ILE A 3 22.80 -51.60 7.94
CA ILE A 3 21.50 -51.73 7.24
C ILE A 3 20.61 -50.48 7.36
N VAL A 4 20.70 -49.73 8.46
CA VAL A 4 19.92 -48.50 8.66
C VAL A 4 20.29 -47.42 7.63
N TYR A 5 21.58 -47.30 7.29
CA TYR A 5 22.05 -46.33 6.29
C TYR A 5 21.60 -46.68 4.87
N ILE A 6 21.44 -47.96 4.55
CA ILE A 6 20.97 -48.42 3.23
C ILE A 6 19.47 -48.10 3.03
N LEU A 7 18.67 -48.20 4.09
CA LEU A 7 17.24 -47.86 4.06
C LEU A 7 16.97 -46.34 4.04
N PHE A 8 17.90 -45.53 4.54
CA PHE A 8 17.73 -44.08 4.60
C PHE A 8 18.06 -43.36 3.28
N LEU A 9 18.90 -43.97 2.44
CA LEU A 9 19.32 -43.42 1.14
C LEU A 9 18.16 -43.16 0.15
N PRO A 10 17.19 -44.08 -0.07
CA PRO A 10 16.06 -43.82 -0.97
C PRO A 10 15.08 -42.77 -0.43
N LEU A 11 15.03 -42.57 0.89
CA LEU A 11 14.14 -41.61 1.52
C LEU A 11 14.51 -40.16 1.17
N VAL A 12 15.80 -39.87 0.97
CA VAL A 12 16.30 -38.53 0.58
C VAL A 12 15.89 -38.17 -0.85
N LEU A 13 15.77 -39.16 -1.74
CA LEU A 13 15.36 -38.96 -3.13
C LEU A 13 13.86 -38.64 -3.26
N LEU A 14 13.04 -38.95 -2.25
CA LEU A 14 11.62 -38.60 -2.23
C LEU A 14 11.38 -37.10 -1.92
N PHE A 15 12.39 -36.37 -1.44
CA PHE A 15 12.29 -34.93 -1.18
C PHE A 15 12.77 -34.06 -2.34
N THR A 16 13.17 -34.64 -3.47
CA THR A 16 13.57 -33.89 -4.66
C THR A 16 12.35 -33.65 -5.56
N SER A 17 11.66 -32.52 -5.40
CA SER A 17 10.69 -32.05 -6.40
C SER A 17 11.45 -31.27 -7.49
N CYS A 18 11.31 -31.70 -8.74
CA CYS A 18 11.72 -30.89 -9.88
C CYS A 18 10.65 -29.82 -10.08
N GLU A 19 10.84 -28.63 -9.50
CA GLU A 19 9.96 -27.49 -9.74
C GLU A 19 10.33 -26.84 -11.08
N ASP A 20 9.32 -26.64 -11.94
CA ASP A 20 9.47 -25.86 -13.17
C ASP A 20 9.24 -24.39 -12.86
N VAL A 21 10.25 -23.55 -13.13
CA VAL A 21 10.20 -22.11 -12.82
C VAL A 21 9.54 -21.38 -13.99
N VAL A 22 8.26 -21.10 -13.87
CA VAL A 22 7.56 -20.19 -14.79
C VAL A 22 7.98 -18.75 -14.52
N GLN A 23 8.76 -18.17 -15.44
CA GLN A 23 9.06 -16.73 -15.45
C GLN A 23 8.10 -16.01 -16.39
N ILE A 24 7.09 -15.36 -15.83
CA ILE A 24 6.15 -14.52 -16.59
C ILE A 24 6.77 -13.14 -16.78
N LYS A 25 6.98 -12.74 -18.03
CA LYS A 25 7.27 -11.34 -18.37
C LYS A 25 5.94 -10.58 -18.33
N LEU A 26 5.85 -9.61 -17.42
CA LEU A 26 4.70 -8.73 -17.32
C LEU A 26 5.07 -7.37 -17.88
N ASP A 27 4.27 -6.86 -18.80
CA ASP A 27 4.46 -5.51 -19.32
C ASP A 27 4.09 -4.49 -18.23
N GLU A 28 4.95 -3.49 -18.04
CA GLU A 28 4.63 -2.40 -17.13
C GLU A 28 3.59 -1.49 -17.79
N GLY A 29 2.37 -1.50 -17.24
CA GLY A 29 1.29 -0.62 -17.68
C GLY A 29 1.54 0.85 -17.32
N SER A 30 0.63 1.72 -17.76
CA SER A 30 0.64 3.13 -17.37
C SER A 30 0.49 3.27 -15.85
N LYS A 31 1.24 4.19 -15.24
CA LYS A 31 1.05 4.53 -13.82
C LYS A 31 -0.35 5.08 -13.58
N LEU A 32 -1.05 4.46 -12.63
CA LEU A 32 -2.38 4.85 -12.18
C LEU A 32 -2.26 5.61 -10.87
N TYR A 33 -3.14 6.59 -10.66
CA TYR A 33 -3.31 7.21 -9.35
C TYR A 33 -4.27 6.37 -8.51
N VAL A 34 -3.89 6.11 -7.26
CA VAL A 34 -4.68 5.37 -6.29
C VAL A 34 -5.03 6.32 -5.17
N ILE A 35 -6.34 6.50 -4.94
CA ILE A 35 -6.89 7.38 -3.91
C ILE A 35 -7.56 6.51 -2.87
N ASP A 36 -7.03 6.54 -1.65
CA ASP A 36 -7.53 5.80 -0.49
C ASP A 36 -8.00 6.81 0.55
N ALA A 37 -9.30 6.80 0.87
CA ALA A 37 -9.94 7.84 1.67
C ALA A 37 -10.76 7.23 2.81
N PHE A 38 -10.37 7.55 4.04
CA PHE A 38 -11.16 7.24 5.23
C PHE A 38 -11.89 8.51 5.68
N VAL A 39 -13.14 8.64 5.22
CA VAL A 39 -14.02 9.79 5.46
C VAL A 39 -15.22 9.32 6.28
N SER A 40 -15.61 10.10 7.29
CA SER A 40 -16.79 9.83 8.11
C SER A 40 -17.44 11.13 8.60
N ASP A 41 -18.62 11.02 9.21
CA ASP A 41 -19.34 12.11 9.87
C ASP A 41 -18.87 12.35 11.33
N LEU A 42 -17.88 11.57 11.79
CA LEU A 42 -17.30 11.73 13.11
C LEU A 42 -16.34 12.92 13.14
N ARG A 43 -16.29 13.60 14.30
CA ARG A 43 -15.31 14.66 14.58
C ARG A 43 -13.95 14.07 14.94
N THR A 44 -13.34 13.39 13.96
CA THR A 44 -12.01 12.80 14.06
C THR A 44 -11.15 13.26 12.89
N ASP A 45 -9.84 13.11 13.01
CA ASP A 45 -8.94 13.36 11.89
C ASP A 45 -9.30 12.43 10.72
N GLN A 46 -9.53 13.03 9.55
CA GLN A 46 -9.87 12.32 8.32
C GLN A 46 -8.65 12.35 7.41
N VAL A 47 -8.29 11.18 6.88
CA VAL A 47 -7.06 11.01 6.10
C VAL A 47 -7.40 10.51 4.70
N VAL A 48 -6.84 11.19 3.71
CA VAL A 48 -6.81 10.75 2.32
C VAL A 48 -5.36 10.51 1.94
N ARG A 49 -5.08 9.32 1.41
CA ARG A 49 -3.76 8.94 0.92
C ARG A 49 -3.80 8.82 -0.60
N VAL A 50 -2.86 9.50 -1.25
CA VAL A 50 -2.73 9.51 -2.71
C VAL A 50 -1.38 8.94 -3.09
N THR A 51 -1.40 7.80 -3.77
CA THR A 51 -0.21 7.10 -4.26
C THR A 51 -0.31 6.83 -5.76
N THR A 52 0.81 6.42 -6.36
CA THR A 52 0.83 5.87 -7.72
C THR A 52 0.98 4.36 -7.67
N SER A 53 0.35 3.65 -8.60
CA SER A 53 0.62 2.23 -8.82
C SER A 53 2.11 2.00 -9.10
N ASP A 54 2.62 0.90 -8.56
CA ASP A 54 4.00 0.45 -8.77
C ASP A 54 4.04 -0.89 -9.51
N SER A 55 5.24 -1.36 -9.87
CA SER A 55 5.37 -2.65 -10.53
C SER A 55 4.92 -3.79 -9.62
N TYR A 56 4.35 -4.85 -10.21
CA TYR A 56 3.85 -6.00 -9.45
C TYR A 56 4.92 -6.66 -8.58
N PHE A 57 6.17 -6.68 -9.07
CA PHE A 57 7.31 -7.25 -8.37
C PHE A 57 8.06 -6.24 -7.49
N ALA A 58 7.52 -5.02 -7.30
CA ALA A 58 8.11 -4.03 -6.42
C ALA A 58 7.99 -4.50 -4.96
N ASN A 59 9.14 -4.66 -4.29
CA ASN A 59 9.19 -5.00 -2.88
C ASN A 59 9.27 -3.74 -1.99
N ARG A 60 8.40 -2.77 -2.27
CA ARG A 60 8.31 -1.50 -1.56
C ARG A 60 6.87 -1.01 -1.52
N GLU A 61 6.59 -0.05 -0.64
CA GLU A 61 5.30 0.63 -0.63
C GLU A 61 5.08 1.46 -1.91
N ALA A 62 3.82 1.59 -2.30
CA ALA A 62 3.40 2.39 -3.44
C ALA A 62 3.91 3.84 -3.29
N PRO A 63 4.58 4.41 -4.31
CA PRO A 63 5.13 5.75 -4.20
C PRO A 63 4.05 6.80 -3.92
N PRO A 64 4.26 7.70 -2.94
CA PRO A 64 3.31 8.76 -2.65
C PRO A 64 3.37 9.86 -3.70
N VAL A 65 2.22 10.47 -3.99
CA VAL A 65 2.15 11.67 -4.84
C VAL A 65 2.53 12.89 -4.01
N GLN A 66 3.60 13.57 -4.41
CA GLN A 66 4.06 14.79 -3.74
C GLN A 66 3.21 15.99 -4.16
N ASN A 67 2.91 16.87 -3.20
CA ASN A 67 2.17 18.13 -3.43
C ASN A 67 0.79 17.93 -4.08
N ALA A 68 0.13 16.80 -3.80
CA ALA A 68 -1.24 16.59 -4.23
C ALA A 68 -2.18 17.62 -3.59
N ILE A 69 -3.21 18.03 -4.33
CA ILE A 69 -4.31 18.86 -3.84
C ILE A 69 -5.56 17.99 -3.93
N VAL A 70 -6.24 17.79 -2.79
CA VAL A 70 -7.45 16.97 -2.71
C VAL A 70 -8.61 17.80 -2.19
N GLN A 71 -9.74 17.68 -2.88
CA GLN A 71 -11.00 18.29 -2.51
C GLN A 71 -12.07 17.22 -2.43
N LEU A 72 -12.77 17.17 -1.30
CA LEU A 72 -13.97 16.34 -1.15
C LEU A 72 -15.19 17.22 -1.43
N VAL A 73 -15.94 16.88 -2.47
CA VAL A 73 -17.17 17.59 -2.84
C VAL A 73 -18.36 16.71 -2.45
N ASP A 74 -19.19 17.20 -1.55
CA ASP A 74 -20.49 16.58 -1.27
C ASP A 74 -21.46 16.97 -2.38
N LEU A 75 -21.83 16.00 -3.21
CA LEU A 75 -22.73 16.20 -4.36
C LEU A 75 -24.19 16.48 -3.94
N SER A 76 -24.56 16.22 -2.69
CA SER A 76 -25.92 16.46 -2.18
C SER A 76 -26.12 17.89 -1.69
N THR A 77 -25.11 18.44 -0.99
CA THR A 77 -25.14 19.79 -0.42
C THR A 77 -24.34 20.81 -1.25
N ASN A 78 -23.55 20.32 -2.21
CA ASN A 78 -22.59 21.08 -3.01
C ASN A 78 -21.51 21.79 -2.15
N VAL A 79 -21.22 21.26 -0.96
CA VAL A 79 -20.17 21.76 -0.07
C VAL A 79 -18.84 21.10 -0.42
N THR A 80 -17.76 21.88 -0.40
CA THR A 80 -16.39 21.40 -0.67
C THR A 80 -15.53 21.49 0.59
N TYR A 81 -14.78 20.43 0.86
CA TYR A 81 -13.82 20.33 1.94
C TYR A 81 -12.40 20.18 1.38
N ASP A 82 -11.53 21.13 1.71
CA ASP A 82 -10.13 21.12 1.27
C ASP A 82 -9.26 20.31 2.24
N PHE A 83 -8.44 19.43 1.68
CA PHE A 83 -7.42 18.69 2.44
C PHE A 83 -6.06 19.35 2.28
N SER A 84 -5.33 19.51 3.39
CA SER A 84 -3.93 19.92 3.36
C SER A 84 -3.01 18.72 3.26
N TYR A 85 -2.05 18.80 2.34
CA TYR A 85 -0.96 17.85 2.25
C TYR A 85 -0.11 17.89 3.53
N THR A 86 0.18 16.71 4.09
CA THR A 86 1.05 16.58 5.26
C THR A 86 2.40 16.01 4.84
N SER A 87 2.53 14.69 4.81
CA SER A 87 3.75 13.98 4.42
C SER A 87 3.41 12.60 3.84
N LYS A 88 4.33 12.01 3.06
CA LYS A 88 4.18 10.66 2.49
C LYS A 88 2.87 10.45 1.69
N GLY A 89 2.36 11.48 1.01
CA GLY A 89 1.14 11.36 0.21
C GLY A 89 -0.14 11.29 1.04
N GLU A 90 -0.06 11.50 2.35
CA GLU A 90 -1.22 11.67 3.21
C GLU A 90 -1.65 13.14 3.23
N LEU A 91 -2.96 13.34 3.21
CA LEU A 91 -3.61 14.63 3.32
C LEU A 91 -4.70 14.54 4.38
N CYS A 92 -4.86 15.62 5.16
CA CYS A 92 -5.84 15.68 6.25
C CYS A 92 -6.79 16.87 6.07
N VAL A 93 -8.05 16.73 6.51
CA VAL A 93 -9.01 17.85 6.54
C VAL A 93 -8.71 18.77 7.71
N PHE A 94 -8.71 20.07 7.45
CA PHE A 94 -8.79 21.09 8.51
C PHE A 94 -10.18 21.10 9.14
N ASP A 95 -10.51 20.11 9.97
CA ASP A 95 -11.31 20.43 11.15
C ASP A 95 -10.36 21.02 12.22
N LYS A 96 -10.88 21.81 13.16
CA LYS A 96 -10.12 22.47 14.25
C LYS A 96 -9.17 21.55 15.04
N TYR A 97 -9.28 20.23 14.85
CA TYR A 97 -8.52 19.18 15.52
C TYR A 97 -7.22 18.75 14.83
N CYS A 98 -7.03 19.07 13.54
CA CYS A 98 -5.80 18.72 12.81
C CYS A 98 -4.55 19.48 13.32
N ARG A 99 -4.73 20.48 14.20
CA ARG A 99 -3.63 21.21 14.84
C ARG A 99 -2.94 20.46 15.99
N TYR A 100 -3.49 19.36 16.48
CA TYR A 100 -3.00 18.75 17.72
C TYR A 100 -2.27 17.40 17.54
N ASN A 101 -2.45 16.69 16.42
CA ASN A 101 -1.87 15.34 16.24
C ASN A 101 -1.05 15.09 14.97
N CYS A 102 -0.91 16.07 14.06
CA CYS A 102 0.21 16.05 13.09
C CYS A 102 1.50 16.58 13.73
N ALA A 103 1.73 16.27 15.00
CA ALA A 103 3.03 16.45 15.62
C ALA A 103 3.94 15.36 15.06
N PHE A 104 4.79 15.78 14.12
CA PHE A 104 6.13 15.25 13.91
C PHE A 104 6.65 14.63 15.21
N ARG A 105 6.64 13.30 15.32
CA ARG A 105 7.53 12.63 16.26
C ARG A 105 8.83 12.40 15.51
N ALA A 106 9.74 13.36 15.67
CA ALA A 106 11.16 13.16 15.43
C ALA A 106 11.70 12.06 16.35
#